data_AF-A0A6F8PNM9-F1
#
_entry.id   AF-A0A6F8PNM9-F1
#
_cell.length_a   1.000
_cell.length_b   1.000
_cell.length_c   1.000
_cell.angle_alpha   90.00
_cell.angle_beta   90.00
_cell.angle_gamma   90.00
#
_symmetry.space_group_name_H-M   'P 1'
#
loop_
_entity.id
_entity.type
_entity.pdbx_description
1 polymer ?
#
loop_
_entity_poly.entity_id
_entity_poly.type
_entity_poly.pdbx_seq_one_letter_code
_entity_poly.pdbx_strand_id
1 'polypeptide(L)'
;MNLLKQFTLGQRRALTFATDTHTQLNDQKTIELIDFILKSNLALPNTQACLSFVILQTAYRYYAFSERLLNQIEKPEMAQSYSLEQLPKHLKALQNTLGFYQHISVQAHLPENNLVSVQSCTNQLFAIFALHFKPQLLDLETHWQKALSLLIPFSRDELIYEPAFSATHLEFMKAVDETQCIFAPTGKYWGANEWDETLSFQSNVEGFSQDFFRFMSLAKKEGFKGFAVRFPASYSASLETLSQTVAQFFQAMNQVDPAQSACLKNNITEPGWKFTWANEPMFLTAFGTCYPLKHPRNPYGFNHTYFFFQPDFVLRKHPGLTDGKEQQSRERILQNFTRNDMAYDNQGKELEVQRYIRPMQATDPAVNWWQYLV
;
A
#
# COMPACT_ATOMS: atom_id res chain seq x y z
N MET A 1 6.05 -29.63 -5.12
CA MET A 1 6.51 -28.43 -4.38
C MET A 1 5.32 -27.49 -4.20
N ASN A 2 5.06 -26.93 -3.00
CA ASN A 2 3.94 -26.00 -2.84
C ASN A 2 4.31 -24.62 -3.41
N LEU A 3 3.89 -24.34 -4.64
CA LEU A 3 4.28 -23.12 -5.37
C LEU A 3 3.70 -21.83 -4.79
N LEU A 4 2.51 -21.88 -4.17
CA LEU A 4 1.95 -20.73 -3.45
C LEU A 4 2.89 -20.30 -2.32
N LYS A 5 3.31 -21.27 -1.50
CA LYS A 5 4.24 -21.03 -0.39
C LYS A 5 5.60 -20.55 -0.90
N GLN A 6 6.10 -21.11 -2.00
CA GLN A 6 7.37 -20.67 -2.59
C GLN A 6 7.30 -19.25 -3.13
N PHE A 7 6.18 -18.81 -3.71
CA PHE A 7 5.99 -17.43 -4.15
C PHE A 7 6.06 -16.47 -2.95
N THR A 8 5.30 -16.73 -1.88
CA THR A 8 5.30 -15.88 -0.68
C THR A 8 6.66 -15.87 0.03
N LEU A 9 7.31 -17.02 0.18
CA LEU A 9 8.65 -17.09 0.77
C LEU A 9 9.70 -16.42 -0.13
N GLY A 10 9.59 -16.59 -1.45
CA GLY A 10 10.47 -15.98 -2.43
C GLY A 10 10.42 -14.45 -2.38
N GLN A 11 9.23 -13.86 -2.20
CA GLN A 11 9.10 -12.40 -2.00
C GLN A 11 9.87 -11.91 -0.76
N ARG A 12 9.71 -12.62 0.37
CA ARG A 12 10.41 -12.27 1.62
C ARG A 12 11.92 -12.42 1.47
N ARG A 13 12.38 -13.52 0.86
CA ARG A 13 13.81 -13.77 0.56
C ARG A 13 14.37 -12.70 -0.36
N ALA A 14 13.62 -12.32 -1.41
CA ALA A 14 14.02 -11.27 -2.34
C ALA A 14 14.16 -9.92 -1.64
N LEU A 15 13.22 -9.56 -0.75
CA LEU A 15 13.31 -8.36 0.08
C LEU A 15 14.58 -8.38 0.93
N THR A 16 14.79 -9.43 1.73
CA THR A 16 15.94 -9.54 2.62
C THR A 16 17.24 -9.42 1.84
N PHE A 17 17.40 -10.22 0.77
CA PHE A 17 18.58 -10.17 -0.08
C PHE A 17 18.83 -8.76 -0.65
N ALA A 18 17.79 -8.10 -1.17
CA ALA A 18 17.96 -6.79 -1.79
C ALA A 18 18.28 -5.69 -0.79
N THR A 19 17.74 -5.76 0.42
CA THR A 19 18.09 -4.85 1.51
C THR A 19 19.53 -5.06 1.96
N ASP A 20 19.95 -6.30 2.17
CA ASP A 20 21.30 -6.63 2.64
C ASP A 20 22.39 -6.27 1.61
N THR A 21 22.03 -6.22 0.33
CA THR A 21 22.97 -5.96 -0.78
C THR A 21 22.76 -4.61 -1.47
N HIS A 22 21.83 -3.78 -0.99
CA HIS A 22 21.44 -2.51 -1.62
C HIS A 22 21.05 -2.65 -3.10
N THR A 23 20.34 -3.73 -3.45
CA THR A 23 19.89 -4.03 -4.84
C THR A 23 18.38 -3.92 -5.03
N GLN A 24 17.70 -3.17 -4.17
CA GLN A 24 16.26 -2.94 -4.26
C GLN A 24 15.90 -2.30 -5.61
N LEU A 25 14.80 -2.73 -6.22
CA LEU A 25 14.32 -2.20 -7.50
C LEU A 25 13.24 -1.12 -7.27
N ASN A 26 13.12 -0.16 -8.17
CA ASN A 26 11.91 0.64 -8.37
C ASN A 26 11.32 0.31 -9.75
N ASP A 27 10.24 0.99 -10.17
CA ASP A 27 9.59 0.71 -11.46
C ASP A 27 10.53 0.90 -12.66
N GLN A 28 11.26 2.02 -12.70
CA GLN A 28 12.23 2.33 -13.77
C GLN A 28 13.31 1.26 -13.89
N LYS A 29 13.92 0.89 -12.77
CA LYS A 29 14.99 -0.10 -12.74
C LYS A 29 14.50 -1.51 -13.02
N THR A 30 13.25 -1.81 -12.66
CA THR A 30 12.60 -3.07 -13.05
C THR A 30 12.45 -3.12 -14.58
N ILE A 31 12.02 -2.03 -15.20
CA ILE A 31 11.88 -1.92 -16.67
C ILE A 31 13.24 -2.12 -17.37
N GLU A 32 14.29 -1.46 -16.90
CA GLU A 32 15.65 -1.61 -17.43
C GLU A 32 16.16 -3.07 -17.33
N LEU A 33 15.91 -3.72 -16.19
CA LEU A 33 16.33 -5.11 -15.98
C LEU A 33 15.51 -6.09 -16.84
N ILE A 34 14.22 -5.80 -17.08
CA ILE A 34 13.40 -6.56 -18.03
C ILE A 34 13.97 -6.44 -19.45
N ASP A 35 14.35 -5.24 -19.88
CA ASP A 35 14.97 -5.02 -21.21
C ASP A 35 16.28 -5.79 -21.35
N PHE A 36 17.10 -5.84 -20.29
CA PHE A 36 18.30 -6.66 -20.26
C PHE A 36 17.97 -8.15 -20.40
N ILE A 37 16.98 -8.67 -19.66
CA ILE A 37 16.57 -10.09 -19.73
C ILE A 37 16.07 -10.43 -21.14
N LEU A 38 15.25 -9.58 -21.76
CA LEU A 38 14.71 -9.79 -23.10
C LEU A 38 15.78 -9.85 -24.19
N LYS A 39 16.92 -9.18 -23.99
CA LYS A 39 18.07 -9.18 -24.92
C LYS A 39 19.10 -10.28 -24.59
N SER A 40 18.96 -10.96 -23.46
CA SER A 40 19.93 -11.93 -22.95
C SER A 40 19.54 -13.37 -23.28
N ASN A 41 20.52 -14.27 -23.22
CA ASN A 41 20.27 -15.70 -23.36
C ASN A 41 19.72 -16.30 -22.05
N LEU A 42 18.44 -16.66 -22.03
CA LEU A 42 17.76 -17.28 -20.88
C LEU A 42 18.35 -18.63 -20.46
N ALA A 43 19.18 -19.28 -21.28
CA ALA A 43 19.90 -20.49 -20.86
C ALA A 43 21.01 -20.20 -19.84
N LEU A 44 21.45 -18.93 -19.71
CA LEU A 44 22.49 -18.54 -18.77
C LEU A 44 21.92 -18.43 -17.35
N PRO A 45 22.56 -19.06 -16.34
CA PRO A 45 22.08 -19.01 -14.95
C PRO A 45 21.91 -17.59 -14.39
N ASN A 46 22.78 -16.65 -14.78
CA ASN A 46 22.70 -15.27 -14.31
C ASN A 46 21.45 -14.54 -14.87
N THR A 47 21.06 -14.81 -16.11
CA THR A 47 19.83 -14.24 -16.70
C THR A 47 18.59 -14.80 -16.00
N GLN A 48 18.60 -16.09 -15.67
CA GLN A 48 17.52 -16.72 -14.90
C GLN A 48 17.46 -16.16 -13.46
N ALA A 49 18.62 -15.89 -12.84
CA ALA A 49 18.73 -15.19 -11.55
C ALA A 49 18.04 -13.82 -11.60
N CYS A 50 18.38 -12.99 -12.59
CA CYS A 50 17.73 -11.69 -12.82
C CYS A 50 16.20 -11.82 -13.01
N LEU A 51 15.75 -12.82 -13.77
CA LEU A 51 14.32 -13.07 -13.98
C LEU A 51 13.59 -13.33 -12.66
N SER A 52 14.09 -14.25 -11.84
CA SER A 52 13.49 -14.55 -10.53
C SER A 52 13.52 -13.35 -9.58
N PHE A 53 14.59 -12.55 -9.63
CA PHE A 53 14.74 -11.36 -8.82
C PHE A 53 13.70 -10.30 -9.19
N VAL A 54 13.57 -9.97 -10.49
CA VAL A 54 12.53 -9.07 -11.02
C VAL A 54 11.13 -9.49 -10.58
N ILE A 55 10.78 -10.77 -10.74
CA ILE A 55 9.46 -11.28 -10.41
C ILE A 55 9.15 -11.08 -8.92
N LEU A 56 10.07 -11.49 -8.05
CA LEU A 56 9.84 -11.56 -6.61
C LEU A 56 9.98 -10.19 -5.92
N GLN A 57 10.92 -9.34 -6.37
CA GLN A 57 10.99 -7.94 -5.93
C GLN A 57 9.75 -7.16 -6.33
N THR A 58 9.30 -7.29 -7.59
CA THR A 58 8.10 -6.58 -8.04
C THR A 58 6.84 -7.09 -7.32
N ALA A 59 6.74 -8.41 -7.12
CA ALA A 59 5.67 -9.00 -6.34
C ALA A 59 5.66 -8.47 -4.89
N TYR A 60 6.82 -8.32 -4.26
CA TYR A 60 6.93 -7.72 -2.93
C TYR A 60 6.40 -6.26 -2.91
N ARG A 61 6.92 -5.38 -3.79
CA ARG A 61 6.56 -3.95 -3.82
C ARG A 61 5.07 -3.68 -4.02
N TYR A 62 4.41 -4.56 -4.79
CA TYR A 62 2.98 -4.45 -5.11
C TYR A 62 2.09 -5.40 -4.29
N TYR A 63 2.66 -6.03 -3.25
CA TYR A 63 1.93 -6.97 -2.38
C TYR A 63 1.20 -8.06 -3.18
N ALA A 64 1.83 -8.60 -4.23
CA ALA A 64 1.20 -9.59 -5.07
C ALA A 64 0.91 -10.86 -4.26
N PHE A 65 -0.36 -11.26 -4.16
CA PHE A 65 -0.73 -12.50 -3.50
C PHE A 65 -0.50 -13.69 -4.42
N SER A 66 -0.10 -14.83 -3.87
CA SER A 66 -0.02 -16.08 -4.63
C SER A 66 -1.41 -16.53 -5.06
N GLU A 67 -1.60 -16.80 -6.35
CA GLU A 67 -2.89 -17.20 -6.90
C GLU A 67 -3.04 -18.71 -7.03
N ARG A 68 -4.26 -19.23 -6.81
CA ARG A 68 -4.58 -20.67 -6.88
C ARG A 68 -4.15 -21.33 -8.19
N LEU A 69 -4.00 -20.58 -9.28
CA LEU A 69 -3.46 -21.07 -10.55
C LEU A 69 -2.12 -21.79 -10.37
N LEU A 70 -1.26 -21.33 -9.43
CA LEU A 70 0.06 -21.91 -9.18
C LEU A 70 -0.01 -23.38 -8.73
N ASN A 71 -1.14 -23.83 -8.18
CA ASN A 71 -1.32 -25.25 -7.82
C ASN A 71 -1.64 -26.14 -9.02
N GLN A 72 -1.93 -25.55 -10.18
CA GLN A 72 -2.44 -26.25 -11.35
C GLN A 72 -1.44 -26.25 -12.52
N ILE A 73 -0.38 -25.44 -12.46
CA ILE A 73 0.55 -25.26 -13.58
C ILE A 73 1.34 -26.52 -13.96
N GLU A 74 1.46 -27.49 -13.04
CA GLU A 74 2.12 -28.78 -13.31
C GLU A 74 1.23 -29.75 -14.08
N LYS A 75 -0.08 -29.45 -14.23
CA LYS A 75 -0.97 -30.28 -15.03
C LYS A 75 -0.68 -30.08 -16.52
N PRO A 76 -0.62 -31.15 -17.33
CA PRO A 76 -0.26 -31.06 -18.76
C PRO A 76 -1.08 -30.02 -19.54
N GLU A 77 -2.39 -29.95 -19.27
CA GLU A 77 -3.29 -29.01 -19.94
C GLU A 77 -2.98 -27.54 -19.63
N MET A 78 -2.43 -27.25 -18.45
CA MET A 78 -2.07 -25.90 -18.03
C MET A 78 -0.63 -25.55 -18.41
N ALA A 79 0.28 -26.53 -18.40
CA ALA A 79 1.70 -26.33 -18.66
C ALA A 79 1.96 -25.70 -20.03
N GLN A 80 1.15 -26.04 -21.05
CA GLN A 80 1.23 -25.42 -22.38
C GLN A 80 0.97 -23.91 -22.35
N SER A 81 0.08 -23.44 -21.46
CA SER A 81 -0.22 -22.01 -21.29
C SER A 81 0.91 -21.22 -20.62
N TYR A 82 1.90 -21.91 -20.04
CA TYR A 82 3.05 -21.31 -19.34
C TYR A 82 4.37 -21.78 -19.96
N SER A 83 4.43 -21.89 -21.30
CA SER A 83 5.66 -22.22 -22.01
C SER A 83 6.69 -21.06 -21.94
N LEU A 84 7.98 -21.38 -22.13
CA LEU A 84 9.04 -20.36 -22.20
C LEU A 84 8.83 -19.36 -23.35
N GLU A 85 8.14 -19.77 -24.43
CA GLU A 85 7.83 -18.89 -25.57
C GLU A 85 6.89 -17.74 -25.19
N GLN A 86 6.08 -17.90 -24.12
CA GLN A 86 5.22 -16.83 -23.63
C GLN A 86 5.98 -15.80 -22.76
N LEU A 87 7.19 -16.13 -22.29
CA LEU A 87 7.92 -15.27 -21.35
C LEU A 87 8.12 -13.83 -21.86
N PRO A 88 8.55 -13.58 -23.12
CA PRO A 88 8.71 -12.21 -23.60
C PRO A 88 7.41 -11.40 -23.62
N LYS A 89 6.27 -12.04 -23.89
CA LYS A 89 4.95 -11.41 -23.87
C LYS A 89 4.59 -10.94 -22.46
N HIS A 90 4.77 -11.79 -21.45
CA HIS A 90 4.45 -11.45 -20.06
C HIS A 90 5.42 -10.41 -19.48
N LEU A 91 6.71 -10.48 -19.85
CA LEU A 91 7.69 -9.46 -19.46
C LEU A 91 7.34 -8.09 -20.03
N LYS A 92 6.97 -8.02 -21.32
CA LYS A 92 6.48 -6.76 -21.95
C LYS A 92 5.18 -6.26 -21.32
N ALA A 93 4.26 -7.16 -20.95
CA ALA A 93 3.05 -6.76 -20.24
C ALA A 93 3.37 -6.10 -18.89
N LEU A 94 4.29 -6.69 -18.11
CA LEU A 94 4.76 -6.09 -16.86
C LEU A 94 5.44 -4.75 -17.12
N GLN A 95 6.34 -4.67 -18.09
CA GLN A 95 7.04 -3.44 -18.48
C GLN A 95 6.07 -2.31 -18.83
N ASN A 96 5.04 -2.59 -19.63
CA ASN A 96 4.03 -1.61 -20.00
C ASN A 96 3.22 -1.12 -18.79
N THR A 97 2.85 -2.04 -17.89
CA THR A 97 2.11 -1.68 -16.66
C THR A 97 2.96 -0.80 -15.74
N LEU A 98 4.22 -1.19 -15.48
CA LEU A 98 5.13 -0.40 -14.65
C LEU A 98 5.46 0.95 -15.31
N GLY A 99 5.65 0.97 -16.63
CA GLY A 99 5.89 2.20 -17.39
C GLY A 99 4.71 3.16 -17.26
N PHE A 100 3.47 2.66 -17.37
CA PHE A 100 2.29 3.47 -17.10
C PHE A 100 2.30 4.00 -15.64
N TYR A 101 2.55 3.15 -14.64
CA TYR A 101 2.55 3.56 -13.22
C TYR A 101 3.61 4.60 -12.86
N GLN A 102 4.77 4.53 -13.48
CA GLN A 102 5.86 5.47 -13.29
C GLN A 102 5.53 6.87 -13.85
N HIS A 103 4.74 6.94 -14.93
CA HIS A 103 4.40 8.20 -15.60
C HIS A 103 3.07 8.80 -15.14
N ILE A 104 2.45 8.26 -14.08
CA ILE A 104 1.27 8.87 -13.48
C ILE A 104 1.67 10.21 -12.87
N SER A 105 1.07 11.28 -13.39
CA SER A 105 1.16 12.63 -12.84
C SER A 105 -0.23 13.13 -12.47
N VAL A 106 -0.29 14.12 -11.56
CA VAL A 106 -1.54 14.71 -11.11
C VAL A 106 -2.27 15.34 -12.30
N GLN A 107 -3.53 14.97 -12.49
CA GLN A 107 -4.43 15.47 -13.51
C GLN A 107 -5.86 15.51 -12.95
N ALA A 108 -6.79 16.17 -13.64
CA ALA A 108 -8.15 16.39 -13.12
C ALA A 108 -8.96 15.11 -12.81
N HIS A 109 -8.61 13.99 -13.44
CA HIS A 109 -9.30 12.71 -13.29
C HIS A 109 -8.29 11.56 -13.11
N LEU A 110 -8.62 10.56 -12.30
CA LEU A 110 -7.76 9.39 -12.18
C LEU A 110 -7.64 8.67 -13.55
N PRO A 111 -6.42 8.38 -14.03
CA PRO A 111 -6.22 7.74 -15.33
C PRO A 111 -6.72 6.29 -15.30
N GLU A 112 -7.51 5.92 -16.30
CA GLU A 112 -7.93 4.53 -16.53
C GLU A 112 -7.07 3.87 -17.61
N ASN A 113 -6.88 2.54 -17.51
CA ASN A 113 -6.13 1.79 -18.52
C ASN A 113 -6.51 0.29 -18.52
N ASN A 114 -6.38 -0.33 -19.70
CA ASN A 114 -6.69 -1.74 -19.92
C ASN A 114 -5.47 -2.68 -19.77
N LEU A 115 -4.37 -2.20 -19.18
CA LEU A 115 -3.16 -3.03 -18.99
C LEU A 115 -3.43 -4.20 -18.02
N VAL A 116 -2.54 -5.16 -17.95
CA VAL A 116 -2.66 -6.26 -16.96
C VAL A 116 -2.17 -5.76 -15.60
N SER A 117 -2.75 -6.23 -14.49
CA SER A 117 -2.27 -5.85 -13.15
C SER A 117 -0.88 -6.42 -12.86
N VAL A 118 -0.10 -5.74 -12.00
CA VAL A 118 1.20 -6.26 -11.53
C VAL A 118 1.02 -7.59 -10.80
N GLN A 119 -0.05 -7.69 -10.00
CA GLN A 119 -0.51 -8.94 -9.38
C GLN A 119 -0.60 -10.11 -10.40
N SER A 120 -1.26 -9.89 -11.53
CA SER A 120 -1.46 -10.93 -12.54
C SER A 120 -0.17 -11.22 -13.33
N CYS A 121 0.55 -10.17 -13.74
CA CYS A 121 1.83 -10.30 -14.44
C CYS A 121 2.86 -11.10 -13.63
N THR A 122 3.03 -10.79 -12.35
CA THR A 122 4.01 -11.47 -11.48
C THR A 122 3.64 -12.93 -11.21
N ASN A 123 2.35 -13.26 -11.02
CA ASN A 123 1.91 -14.66 -10.90
C ASN A 123 2.14 -15.46 -12.19
N GLN A 124 1.85 -14.89 -13.36
CA GLN A 124 2.08 -15.53 -14.66
C GLN A 124 3.58 -15.75 -14.94
N LEU A 125 4.41 -14.75 -14.67
CA LEU A 125 5.86 -14.86 -14.81
C LEU A 125 6.43 -15.88 -13.83
N PHE A 126 5.96 -15.90 -12.57
CA PHE A 126 6.38 -16.90 -11.59
C PHE A 126 5.96 -18.31 -11.98
N ALA A 127 4.77 -18.50 -12.57
CA ALA A 127 4.34 -19.79 -13.09
C ALA A 127 5.31 -20.33 -14.15
N ILE A 128 5.67 -19.50 -15.14
CA ILE A 128 6.67 -19.85 -16.17
C ILE A 128 8.00 -20.17 -15.49
N PHE A 129 8.46 -19.31 -14.58
CA PHE A 129 9.74 -19.51 -13.90
C PHE A 129 9.79 -20.83 -13.11
N ALA A 130 8.76 -21.10 -12.31
CA ALA A 130 8.68 -22.29 -11.48
C ALA A 130 8.58 -23.60 -12.29
N LEU A 131 7.97 -23.56 -13.47
CA LEU A 131 7.85 -24.73 -14.33
C LEU A 131 9.18 -25.11 -14.98
N HIS A 132 9.95 -24.11 -15.43
CA HIS A 132 11.13 -24.32 -16.29
C HIS A 132 12.47 -24.21 -15.54
N PHE A 133 12.53 -23.54 -14.39
CA PHE A 133 13.77 -23.29 -13.64
C PHE A 133 13.71 -23.82 -12.20
N LYS A 134 13.17 -25.03 -12.02
CA LYS A 134 12.99 -25.69 -10.71
C LYS A 134 14.26 -25.71 -9.83
N PRO A 135 15.47 -26.05 -10.35
CA PRO A 135 16.68 -26.06 -9.52
C PRO A 135 16.97 -24.70 -8.90
N GLN A 136 16.76 -23.62 -9.66
CA GLN A 136 17.01 -22.26 -9.17
C GLN A 136 16.00 -21.82 -8.12
N LEU A 137 14.73 -22.21 -8.27
CA LEU A 137 13.69 -21.88 -7.29
C LEU A 137 13.98 -22.46 -5.89
N LEU A 138 14.74 -23.56 -5.81
CA LEU A 138 15.12 -24.17 -4.53
C LEU A 138 16.20 -23.35 -3.79
N ASP A 139 17.01 -22.57 -4.51
CA ASP A 139 18.20 -21.90 -3.97
C ASP A 139 18.38 -20.47 -4.52
N LEU A 140 17.32 -19.67 -4.43
CA LEU A 140 17.25 -18.32 -5.02
C LEU A 140 18.43 -17.42 -4.64
N GLU A 141 18.79 -17.33 -3.35
CA GLU A 141 19.83 -16.44 -2.83
C GLU A 141 21.20 -16.80 -3.37
N THR A 142 21.55 -18.09 -3.47
CA THR A 142 22.83 -18.50 -4.06
C THR A 142 22.92 -18.06 -5.52
N HIS A 143 21.82 -18.15 -6.26
CA HIS A 143 21.76 -17.69 -7.65
C HIS A 143 21.81 -16.17 -7.76
N TRP A 144 21.12 -15.43 -6.89
CA TRP A 144 21.21 -13.97 -6.85
C TRP A 144 22.60 -13.49 -6.44
N GLN A 145 23.24 -14.15 -5.47
CA GLN A 145 24.60 -13.85 -5.04
C GLN A 145 25.60 -14.00 -6.18
N LYS A 146 25.47 -15.06 -6.99
CA LYS A 146 26.30 -15.26 -8.20
C LYS A 146 26.04 -14.22 -9.29
N ALA A 147 24.83 -13.66 -9.34
CA ALA A 147 24.44 -12.61 -10.27
C ALA A 147 24.56 -11.19 -9.68
N LEU A 148 25.11 -11.03 -8.46
CA LEU A 148 25.06 -9.76 -7.73
C LEU A 148 25.70 -8.60 -8.53
N SER A 149 26.87 -8.83 -9.14
CA SER A 149 27.54 -7.81 -9.97
C SER A 149 26.71 -7.36 -11.17
N LEU A 150 25.81 -8.22 -11.66
CA LEU A 150 24.87 -7.90 -12.73
C LEU A 150 23.63 -7.17 -12.21
N LEU A 151 23.22 -7.39 -10.96
CA LEU A 151 22.05 -6.73 -10.36
C LEU A 151 22.37 -5.30 -9.90
N ILE A 152 23.58 -5.04 -9.40
CA ILE A 152 23.98 -3.73 -8.85
C ILE A 152 23.66 -2.53 -9.78
N PRO A 153 23.94 -2.57 -11.11
CA PRO A 153 23.60 -1.46 -12.01
C PRO A 153 22.10 -1.13 -12.12
N PHE A 154 21.24 -2.08 -11.74
CA PHE A 154 19.79 -1.94 -11.73
C PHE A 154 19.25 -1.61 -10.33
N SER A 155 20.09 -1.25 -9.37
CA SER A 155 19.61 -0.84 -8.05
C SER A 155 18.93 0.53 -8.15
N ARG A 156 17.85 0.72 -7.38
CA ARG A 156 17.22 2.04 -7.24
C ARG A 156 18.18 2.99 -6.55
N ASP A 157 18.04 4.28 -6.83
CA ASP A 157 18.54 5.30 -5.92
C ASP A 157 17.68 5.27 -4.65
N GLU A 158 18.30 5.03 -3.50
CA GLU A 158 17.59 4.92 -2.23
C GLU A 158 16.94 6.24 -1.80
N LEU A 159 17.45 7.37 -2.31
CA LEU A 159 16.92 8.71 -2.07
C LEU A 159 15.63 8.99 -2.87
N ILE A 160 15.37 8.23 -3.93
CA ILE A 160 14.13 8.36 -4.70
C ILE A 160 13.03 7.60 -3.97
N TYR A 161 11.92 8.31 -3.72
CA TYR A 161 10.74 7.76 -3.09
C TYR A 161 10.20 6.53 -3.84
N GLU A 162 10.05 5.43 -3.10
CA GLU A 162 9.38 4.20 -3.53
C GLU A 162 8.40 3.79 -2.41
N PRO A 163 7.08 3.71 -2.68
CA PRO A 163 6.07 3.59 -1.63
C PRO A 163 6.24 2.38 -0.68
N ALA A 164 6.74 1.26 -1.20
CA ALA A 164 6.95 0.03 -0.41
C ALA A 164 8.23 0.06 0.46
N PHE A 165 9.09 1.05 0.26
CA PHE A 165 10.34 1.25 1.00
C PHE A 165 10.38 2.59 1.75
N SER A 166 9.33 3.40 1.67
CA SER A 166 9.26 4.65 2.42
C SER A 166 9.26 4.36 3.93
N ALA A 167 9.90 5.23 4.71
CA ALA A 167 9.94 5.06 6.16
C ALA A 167 8.54 5.07 6.78
N THR A 168 7.63 5.89 6.24
CA THR A 168 6.20 5.90 6.59
C THR A 168 5.59 4.51 6.44
N HIS A 169 5.83 3.85 5.31
CA HIS A 169 5.31 2.53 5.05
C HIS A 169 5.92 1.47 5.97
N LEU A 170 7.25 1.43 6.07
CA LEU A 170 7.97 0.42 6.86
C LEU A 170 7.60 0.48 8.35
N GLU A 171 7.42 1.68 8.90
CA GLU A 171 6.97 1.87 10.28
C GLU A 171 5.47 1.56 10.43
N PHE A 172 4.62 2.00 9.49
CA PHE A 172 3.18 1.70 9.52
C PHE A 172 2.87 0.19 9.45
N MET A 173 3.67 -0.59 8.72
CA MET A 173 3.49 -2.04 8.67
C MET A 173 3.70 -2.72 10.04
N LYS A 174 4.52 -2.15 10.92
CA LYS A 174 4.64 -2.63 12.32
C LYS A 174 3.34 -2.39 13.09
N ALA A 175 2.67 -1.25 12.89
CA ALA A 175 1.34 -1.01 13.46
C ALA A 175 0.26 -1.95 12.90
N VAL A 176 0.37 -2.34 11.63
CA VAL A 176 -0.52 -3.35 11.02
C VAL A 176 -0.38 -4.71 11.69
N ASP A 177 0.81 -5.06 12.17
CA ASP A 177 1.06 -6.31 12.89
C ASP A 177 0.53 -6.27 14.35
N GLU A 178 0.44 -5.08 14.95
CA GLU A 178 0.01 -4.90 16.35
C GLU A 178 -1.49 -4.59 16.51
N THR A 179 -2.14 -4.10 15.44
CA THR A 179 -3.53 -3.67 15.53
C THR A 179 -4.51 -4.82 15.76
N GLN A 180 -5.58 -4.52 16.50
CA GLN A 180 -6.70 -5.43 16.74
C GLN A 180 -7.71 -5.45 15.58
N CYS A 181 -7.45 -4.73 14.49
CA CYS A 181 -8.29 -4.74 13.31
C CYS A 181 -8.12 -6.04 12.51
N ILE A 182 -9.17 -6.85 12.46
CA ILE A 182 -9.20 -8.15 11.75
C ILE A 182 -8.93 -8.06 10.24
N PHE A 183 -9.05 -6.86 9.65
CA PHE A 183 -8.83 -6.66 8.22
C PHE A 183 -7.41 -6.20 7.88
N ALA A 184 -6.66 -5.71 8.88
CA ALA A 184 -5.36 -5.09 8.66
C ALA A 184 -4.30 -6.07 8.10
N PRO A 185 -4.12 -7.29 8.64
CA PRO A 185 -3.04 -8.19 8.21
C PRO A 185 -3.11 -8.66 6.75
N THR A 186 -4.27 -8.49 6.10
CA THR A 186 -4.50 -8.90 4.70
C THR A 186 -4.54 -7.72 3.73
N GLY A 187 -4.30 -6.50 4.22
CA GLY A 187 -4.30 -5.33 3.37
C GLY A 187 -2.99 -5.12 2.63
N LYS A 188 -3.10 -4.47 1.47
CA LYS A 188 -1.96 -3.88 0.77
C LYS A 188 -1.99 -2.39 1.06
N TYR A 189 -0.87 -1.85 1.53
CA TYR A 189 -0.77 -0.47 1.97
C TYR A 189 0.42 0.20 1.32
N TRP A 190 0.33 1.51 1.14
CA TRP A 190 1.47 2.36 0.79
C TRP A 190 1.62 3.45 1.84
N GLY A 191 2.83 3.97 1.97
CA GLY A 191 3.14 5.12 2.81
C GLY A 191 3.72 6.23 1.96
N ALA A 192 3.27 7.46 2.21
CA ALA A 192 3.80 8.68 1.59
C ALA A 192 5.29 8.87 1.84
N ASN A 193 5.90 9.80 1.11
CA ASN A 193 7.25 10.27 1.39
C ASN A 193 7.38 10.84 2.81
N GLU A 194 8.62 11.08 3.25
CA GLU A 194 8.87 11.65 4.58
C GLU A 194 8.49 13.14 4.66
N TRP A 195 8.18 13.59 5.87
CA TRP A 195 8.03 15.00 6.18
C TRP A 195 9.38 15.72 6.10
N ASP A 196 9.43 16.81 5.36
CA ASP A 196 10.61 17.67 5.26
C ASP A 196 10.41 18.94 6.10
N GLU A 197 11.19 19.05 7.19
CA GLU A 197 11.16 20.18 8.12
C GLU A 197 11.65 21.50 7.49
N THR A 198 12.27 21.45 6.30
CA THR A 198 12.67 22.65 5.55
C THR A 198 11.55 23.21 4.68
N LEU A 199 10.50 22.43 4.44
CA LEU A 199 9.34 22.81 3.64
C LEU A 199 8.21 23.36 4.52
N SER A 200 7.32 24.15 3.90
CA SER A 200 6.10 24.59 4.57
C SER A 200 5.13 23.40 4.79
N PHE A 201 4.17 23.56 5.71
CA PHE A 201 3.09 22.57 5.88
C PHE A 201 2.38 22.28 4.56
N GLN A 202 2.02 23.34 3.83
CA GLN A 202 1.31 23.23 2.56
C GLN A 202 2.13 22.47 1.51
N SER A 203 3.43 22.78 1.42
CA SER A 203 4.34 22.12 0.47
C SER A 203 4.56 20.64 0.79
N ASN A 204 4.63 20.26 2.07
CA ASN A 204 4.64 18.84 2.48
C ASN A 204 3.35 18.13 2.03
N VAL A 205 2.19 18.75 2.27
CA VAL A 205 0.89 18.19 1.86
C VAL A 205 0.76 18.08 0.34
N GLU A 206 1.28 19.04 -0.42
CA GLU A 206 1.38 18.96 -1.88
C GLU A 206 2.24 17.78 -2.34
N GLY A 207 3.36 17.49 -1.66
CA GLY A 207 4.15 16.30 -1.92
C GLY A 207 3.35 15.01 -1.66
N PHE A 208 2.68 14.93 -0.51
CA PHE A 208 1.84 13.78 -0.17
C PHE A 208 0.68 13.58 -1.14
N SER A 209 0.10 14.66 -1.66
CA SER A 209 -1.03 14.56 -2.60
C SER A 209 -0.61 13.99 -3.96
N GLN A 210 0.64 14.21 -4.40
CA GLN A 210 1.20 13.58 -5.60
C GLN A 210 1.35 12.06 -5.40
N ASP A 211 1.91 11.65 -4.27
CA ASP A 211 2.02 10.23 -3.90
C ASP A 211 0.65 9.57 -3.80
N PHE A 212 -0.31 10.28 -3.20
CA PHE A 212 -1.67 9.83 -3.04
C PHE A 212 -2.42 9.74 -4.39
N PHE A 213 -2.16 10.65 -5.32
CA PHE A 213 -2.69 10.57 -6.68
C PHE A 213 -2.24 9.29 -7.37
N ARG A 214 -0.94 8.98 -7.28
CA ARG A 214 -0.37 7.74 -7.82
C ARG A 214 -1.04 6.53 -7.17
N PHE A 215 -1.16 6.52 -5.83
CA PHE A 215 -1.89 5.47 -5.11
C PHE A 215 -3.32 5.29 -5.63
N MET A 216 -4.11 6.35 -5.70
CA MET A 216 -5.52 6.29 -6.12
C MET A 216 -5.69 5.77 -7.55
N SER A 217 -4.73 6.08 -8.43
CA SER A 217 -4.74 5.67 -9.84
C SER A 217 -4.55 4.17 -10.04
N LEU A 218 -3.92 3.47 -9.09
CA LEU A 218 -3.65 2.02 -9.18
C LEU A 218 -4.37 1.19 -8.11
N ALA A 219 -4.83 1.81 -7.02
CA ALA A 219 -5.37 1.11 -5.86
C ALA A 219 -6.53 0.16 -6.20
N LYS A 220 -7.47 0.60 -7.06
CA LYS A 220 -8.62 -0.23 -7.48
C LYS A 220 -8.19 -1.47 -8.27
N LYS A 221 -7.14 -1.35 -9.08
CA LYS A 221 -6.65 -2.41 -9.98
C LYS A 221 -5.75 -3.40 -9.26
N GLU A 222 -4.86 -2.91 -8.40
CA GLU A 222 -3.91 -3.74 -7.64
C GLU A 222 -4.47 -4.22 -6.30
N GLY A 223 -5.63 -3.71 -5.89
CA GLY A 223 -6.31 -4.10 -4.65
C GLY A 223 -5.69 -3.48 -3.40
N PHE A 224 -5.15 -2.27 -3.50
CA PHE A 224 -4.69 -1.53 -2.33
C PHE A 224 -5.84 -1.09 -1.45
N LYS A 225 -5.61 -1.16 -0.13
CA LYS A 225 -6.64 -0.93 0.89
C LYS A 225 -6.51 0.40 1.61
N GLY A 226 -5.34 1.04 1.57
CA GLY A 226 -5.17 2.38 2.11
C GLY A 226 -3.76 2.92 2.00
N PHE A 227 -3.63 4.19 2.36
CA PHE A 227 -2.45 5.01 2.22
C PHE A 227 -2.15 5.73 3.54
N ALA A 228 -0.94 5.57 4.05
CA ALA A 228 -0.48 6.17 5.30
C ALA A 228 0.35 7.43 5.02
N VAL A 229 0.16 8.46 5.84
CA VAL A 229 0.97 9.69 5.86
C VAL A 229 1.50 9.89 7.26
N ARG A 230 2.76 10.30 7.38
CA ARG A 230 3.46 10.47 8.66
C ARG A 230 3.91 11.91 8.83
N PHE A 231 3.58 12.49 9.98
CA PHE A 231 3.97 13.82 10.42
C PHE A 231 4.80 13.71 11.71
N PRO A 232 5.58 14.75 12.07
CA PRO A 232 6.24 14.82 13.37
C PRO A 232 5.26 14.62 14.54
N ALA A 233 5.75 14.06 15.66
CA ALA A 233 4.93 13.82 16.85
C ALA A 233 4.26 15.09 17.41
N SER A 234 4.89 16.25 17.25
CA SER A 234 4.40 17.55 17.73
C SER A 234 3.00 17.88 17.19
N TYR A 235 2.65 17.41 15.99
CA TYR A 235 1.33 17.57 15.37
C TYR A 235 0.21 16.79 16.07
N SER A 236 0.53 15.98 17.07
CA SER A 236 -0.45 15.28 17.90
C SER A 236 -0.07 15.25 19.38
N ALA A 237 0.69 16.24 19.85
CA ALA A 237 1.12 16.31 21.25
C ALA A 237 -0.03 16.42 22.25
N SER A 238 -1.20 16.93 21.82
CA SER A 238 -2.45 16.94 22.57
C SER A 238 -3.64 16.62 21.66
N LEU A 239 -4.80 16.34 22.24
CA LEU A 239 -6.03 16.10 21.47
C LEU A 239 -6.47 17.36 20.70
N GLU A 240 -6.25 18.55 21.27
CA GLU A 240 -6.48 19.83 20.62
C GLU A 240 -5.52 20.04 19.43
N THR A 241 -4.22 19.79 19.62
CA THR A 241 -3.22 19.90 18.56
C THR A 241 -3.51 18.94 17.41
N LEU A 242 -3.92 17.70 17.72
CA LEU A 242 -4.37 16.74 16.70
C LEU A 242 -5.60 17.24 15.95
N SER A 243 -6.55 17.87 16.64
CA SER A 243 -7.77 18.43 16.05
C SER A 243 -7.47 19.56 15.07
N GLN A 244 -6.61 20.50 15.47
CA GLN A 244 -6.12 21.57 14.61
C GLN A 244 -5.37 21.02 13.39
N THR A 245 -4.51 20.02 13.61
CA THR A 245 -3.74 19.39 12.53
C THR A 245 -4.66 18.69 11.53
N VAL A 246 -5.67 17.93 11.98
CA VAL A 246 -6.65 17.29 11.08
C VAL A 246 -7.38 18.32 10.23
N ALA A 247 -7.84 19.42 10.84
CA ALA A 247 -8.51 20.51 10.13
C ALA A 247 -7.59 21.14 9.07
N GLN A 248 -6.38 21.52 9.45
CA GLN A 248 -5.38 22.12 8.57
C GLN A 248 -4.98 21.17 7.43
N PHE A 249 -4.77 19.88 7.75
CA PHE A 249 -4.40 18.88 6.76
C PHE A 249 -5.52 18.69 5.72
N PHE A 250 -6.78 18.66 6.14
CA PHE A 250 -7.90 18.54 5.22
C PHE A 250 -8.11 19.77 4.37
N GLN A 251 -7.94 20.96 4.93
CA GLN A 251 -7.96 22.19 4.13
C GLN A 251 -6.87 22.16 3.05
N ALA A 252 -5.64 21.80 3.41
CA ALA A 252 -4.53 21.69 2.48
C ALA A 252 -4.79 20.61 1.40
N MET A 253 -5.26 19.42 1.79
CA MET A 253 -5.62 18.34 0.85
C MET A 253 -6.78 18.73 -0.09
N ASN A 254 -7.78 19.46 0.41
CA ASN A 254 -8.92 19.94 -0.39
C ASN A 254 -8.51 21.06 -1.36
N GLN A 255 -7.48 21.85 -1.05
CA GLN A 255 -6.92 22.86 -1.98
C GLN A 255 -6.17 22.22 -3.16
N VAL A 256 -5.58 21.04 -2.94
CA VAL A 256 -4.83 20.28 -3.95
C VAL A 256 -5.63 19.10 -4.51
N ASP A 257 -6.94 19.05 -4.25
CA ASP A 257 -7.82 18.02 -4.80
C ASP A 257 -7.89 18.16 -6.34
N PRO A 258 -7.42 17.17 -7.11
CA PRO A 258 -7.45 17.23 -8.58
C PRO A 258 -8.86 17.39 -9.14
N ALA A 259 -9.88 16.88 -8.43
CA ALA A 259 -11.26 16.97 -8.87
C ALA A 259 -11.94 18.28 -8.44
N GLN A 260 -11.28 19.09 -7.61
CA GLN A 260 -11.83 20.33 -7.05
C GLN A 260 -13.21 20.11 -6.39
N SER A 261 -13.39 18.99 -5.68
CA SER A 261 -14.69 18.60 -5.11
C SER A 261 -15.24 19.60 -4.10
N ALA A 262 -14.36 20.43 -3.52
CA ALA A 262 -14.68 21.42 -2.50
C ALA A 262 -15.51 20.83 -1.33
N CYS A 263 -15.23 19.58 -0.95
CA CYS A 263 -16.05 18.81 -0.02
C CYS A 263 -16.19 19.43 1.38
N LEU A 264 -15.26 20.33 1.76
CA LEU A 264 -15.30 21.09 3.02
C LEU A 264 -16.23 22.31 2.98
N LYS A 265 -16.73 22.74 1.82
CA LYS A 265 -17.69 23.87 1.72
C LYS A 265 -19.12 23.47 2.07
N ASN A 266 -19.41 22.17 2.04
CA ASN A 266 -20.73 21.63 2.37
C ASN A 266 -20.93 21.54 3.88
N ASN A 267 -22.15 21.25 4.32
CA ASN A 267 -22.40 20.97 5.74
C ASN A 267 -21.75 19.62 6.12
N ILE A 268 -20.54 19.68 6.68
CA ILE A 268 -19.77 18.48 7.03
C ILE A 268 -20.36 17.66 8.19
N THR A 269 -21.34 18.23 8.90
CA THR A 269 -22.08 17.53 9.96
C THR A 269 -23.36 16.86 9.43
N GLU A 270 -23.61 16.94 8.13
CA GLU A 270 -24.74 16.26 7.50
C GLU A 270 -24.54 14.73 7.53
N PRO A 271 -25.58 13.95 7.85
CA PRO A 271 -25.53 12.49 7.74
C PRO A 271 -25.07 12.04 6.35
N GLY A 272 -24.04 11.18 6.31
CA GLY A 272 -23.47 10.65 5.07
C GLY A 272 -22.34 11.49 4.47
N TRP A 273 -22.04 12.69 5.01
CA TRP A 273 -20.85 13.43 4.61
C TRP A 273 -19.57 12.62 4.84
N LYS A 274 -18.65 12.70 3.88
CA LYS A 274 -17.28 12.15 3.97
C LYS A 274 -16.31 13.08 3.27
N PHE A 275 -15.07 13.12 3.77
CA PHE A 275 -13.98 13.72 3.01
C PHE A 275 -13.87 13.04 1.63
N THR A 276 -13.83 13.85 0.57
CA THR A 276 -13.79 13.39 -0.81
C THR A 276 -12.55 13.96 -1.48
N TRP A 277 -11.82 13.11 -2.19
CA TRP A 277 -10.61 13.50 -2.91
C TRP A 277 -10.54 12.73 -4.23
N ALA A 278 -10.25 13.41 -5.34
CA ALA A 278 -10.34 12.86 -6.70
C ALA A 278 -11.70 12.21 -6.99
N ASN A 279 -12.80 12.82 -6.52
CA ASN A 279 -14.18 12.31 -6.60
C ASN A 279 -14.43 10.95 -5.90
N GLU A 280 -13.52 10.49 -5.04
CA GLU A 280 -13.73 9.28 -4.25
C GLU A 280 -13.91 9.65 -2.77
N PRO A 281 -15.05 9.29 -2.15
CA PRO A 281 -15.23 9.42 -0.70
C PRO A 281 -14.27 8.52 0.05
N MET A 282 -13.78 8.97 1.20
CA MET A 282 -12.74 8.27 1.94
C MET A 282 -13.07 8.19 3.42
N PHE A 283 -12.73 7.04 4.01
CA PHE A 283 -12.57 6.91 5.45
C PHE A 283 -11.18 7.40 5.84
N LEU A 284 -11.09 8.19 6.91
CA LEU A 284 -9.83 8.60 7.48
C LEU A 284 -9.73 8.17 8.94
N THR A 285 -8.54 7.75 9.32
CA THR A 285 -8.16 7.60 10.72
C THR A 285 -6.94 8.46 11.01
N ALA A 286 -7.04 9.28 12.06
CA ALA A 286 -5.89 9.96 12.65
C ALA A 286 -5.39 9.17 13.88
N PHE A 287 -4.09 8.88 13.91
CA PHE A 287 -3.39 8.34 15.07
C PHE A 287 -2.47 9.41 15.65
N GLY A 288 -2.47 9.53 16.98
CA GLY A 288 -1.76 10.61 17.68
C GLY A 288 -1.00 10.13 18.91
N THR A 289 0.11 10.79 19.18
CA THR A 289 0.97 10.53 20.35
C THR A 289 0.32 10.98 21.66
N CYS A 290 -0.69 11.86 21.60
CA CYS A 290 -1.52 12.26 22.75
C CYS A 290 -2.35 11.12 23.34
N TYR A 291 -2.57 10.03 22.62
CA TYR A 291 -3.34 8.91 23.13
C TYR A 291 -2.48 7.93 23.94
N PRO A 292 -2.99 7.35 25.04
CA PRO A 292 -2.32 6.27 25.77
C PRO A 292 -2.05 5.04 24.89
N LEU A 293 -1.03 4.23 25.21
CA LEU A 293 -0.68 3.02 24.43
C LEU A 293 -1.86 2.07 24.19
N LYS A 294 -2.75 1.92 25.18
CA LYS A 294 -3.96 1.08 25.08
C LYS A 294 -5.15 1.79 24.42
N HIS A 295 -4.93 2.81 23.62
CA HIS A 295 -5.99 3.50 22.90
C HIS A 295 -5.99 3.12 21.41
N PRO A 296 -7.16 2.90 20.77
CA PRO A 296 -7.26 2.49 19.35
C PRO A 296 -6.71 3.51 18.35
N ARG A 297 -6.45 4.74 18.79
CA ARG A 297 -5.81 5.80 17.98
C ARG A 297 -4.37 6.11 18.40
N ASN A 298 -3.76 5.33 19.30
CA ASN A 298 -2.32 5.44 19.53
C ASN A 298 -1.57 4.82 18.34
N PRO A 299 -0.45 5.42 17.87
CA PRO A 299 0.37 4.88 16.79
C PRO A 299 1.30 3.76 17.29
N TYR A 300 0.85 2.91 18.22
CA TYR A 300 1.60 1.77 18.77
C TYR A 300 2.98 2.13 19.31
N GLY A 301 3.07 3.28 20.01
CA GLY A 301 4.31 3.77 20.61
C GLY A 301 5.28 4.46 19.64
N PHE A 302 4.94 4.61 18.36
CA PHE A 302 5.76 5.38 17.42
C PHE A 302 5.75 6.87 17.75
N ASN A 303 6.89 7.54 17.55
CA ASN A 303 7.05 8.96 17.82
C ASN A 303 6.64 9.83 16.62
N HIS A 304 5.46 9.57 16.07
CA HIS A 304 4.93 10.27 14.90
C HIS A 304 3.40 10.38 14.96
N THR A 305 2.87 11.37 14.25
CA THR A 305 1.44 11.50 13.98
C THR A 305 1.13 10.80 12.65
N TYR A 306 0.09 9.96 12.59
CA TYR A 306 -0.27 9.28 11.34
C TYR A 306 -1.67 9.61 10.88
N PHE A 307 -1.82 9.72 9.56
CA PHE A 307 -3.11 9.75 8.88
C PHE A 307 -3.20 8.55 7.96
N PHE A 308 -4.28 7.81 8.07
CA PHE A 308 -4.54 6.66 7.22
C PHE A 308 -5.80 6.89 6.40
N PHE A 309 -5.63 6.99 5.08
CA PHE A 309 -6.71 7.12 4.11
C PHE A 309 -7.12 5.75 3.59
N GLN A 310 -8.43 5.50 3.60
CA GLN A 310 -9.04 4.31 3.03
C GLN A 310 -10.17 4.73 2.07
N PRO A 311 -9.98 4.58 0.75
CA PRO A 311 -11.01 4.90 -0.23
C PRO A 311 -12.26 4.01 -0.05
N ASP A 312 -13.45 4.57 -0.25
CA ASP A 312 -14.72 3.83 -0.08
C ASP A 312 -14.85 2.64 -1.05
N PHE A 313 -14.25 2.68 -2.24
CA PHE A 313 -14.25 1.54 -3.17
C PHE A 313 -13.61 0.28 -2.54
N VAL A 314 -12.73 0.45 -1.55
CA VAL A 314 -12.14 -0.67 -0.80
C VAL A 314 -13.21 -1.32 0.08
N LEU A 315 -14.00 -0.50 0.77
CA LEU A 315 -15.06 -0.95 1.67
C LEU A 315 -16.20 -1.61 0.90
N ARG A 316 -16.64 -0.99 -0.21
CA ARG A 316 -17.70 -1.50 -1.11
C ARG A 316 -17.39 -2.90 -1.68
N LYS A 317 -16.11 -3.21 -1.89
CA LYS A 317 -15.67 -4.52 -2.41
C LYS A 317 -15.34 -5.53 -1.31
N HIS A 318 -15.36 -5.15 -0.04
CA HIS A 318 -14.90 -6.02 1.04
C HIS A 318 -15.94 -7.11 1.34
N PRO A 319 -15.64 -8.42 1.20
CA PRO A 319 -16.62 -9.50 1.36
C PRO A 319 -17.27 -9.59 2.75
N GLY A 320 -16.61 -9.02 3.77
CA GLY A 320 -17.12 -8.93 5.14
C GLY A 320 -17.96 -7.68 5.43
N LEU A 321 -18.03 -6.72 4.50
CA LEU A 321 -18.78 -5.46 4.63
C LEU A 321 -19.90 -5.34 3.58
N THR A 322 -20.18 -6.40 2.84
CA THR A 322 -21.36 -6.48 1.97
C THR A 322 -22.63 -6.66 2.81
N ASP A 323 -23.79 -6.37 2.20
CA ASP A 323 -25.12 -6.43 2.82
C ASP A 323 -25.32 -7.66 3.71
N GLY A 324 -25.71 -7.41 4.96
CA GLY A 324 -25.98 -8.42 5.99
C GLY A 324 -24.79 -8.88 6.82
N LYS A 325 -23.53 -8.57 6.44
CA LYS A 325 -22.32 -8.96 7.20
C LYS A 325 -21.63 -7.80 7.91
N GLU A 326 -21.93 -6.57 7.52
CA GLU A 326 -21.27 -5.38 8.06
C GLU A 326 -21.42 -5.27 9.58
N GLN A 327 -22.64 -5.43 10.11
CA GLN A 327 -22.90 -5.36 11.54
C GLN A 327 -22.08 -6.40 12.31
N GLN A 328 -22.07 -7.65 11.84
CA GLN A 328 -21.30 -8.72 12.46
C GLN A 328 -19.79 -8.43 12.44
N SER A 329 -19.27 -7.88 11.34
CA SER A 329 -17.88 -7.46 11.22
C SER A 329 -17.54 -6.33 12.20
N ARG A 330 -18.41 -5.31 12.32
CA ARG A 330 -18.23 -4.20 13.26
C ARG A 330 -18.26 -4.68 14.71
N GLU A 331 -19.19 -5.56 15.06
CA GLU A 331 -19.27 -6.17 16.40
C GLU A 331 -18.01 -6.98 16.72
N ARG A 332 -17.50 -7.78 15.76
CA ARG A 332 -16.25 -8.53 15.94
C ARG A 332 -15.04 -7.63 16.17
N ILE A 333 -14.94 -6.52 15.44
CA ILE A 333 -13.88 -5.53 15.65
C ILE A 333 -14.00 -4.93 17.06
N LEU A 334 -15.19 -4.44 17.44
CA LEU A 334 -15.43 -3.87 18.77
C LEU A 334 -15.09 -4.85 19.89
N GLN A 335 -15.51 -6.11 19.77
CA GLN A 335 -15.19 -7.17 20.72
C GLN A 335 -13.68 -7.42 20.80
N ASN A 336 -12.97 -7.45 19.66
CA ASN A 336 -11.53 -7.68 19.66
C ASN A 336 -10.77 -6.52 20.33
N PHE A 337 -11.13 -5.28 20.02
CA PHE A 337 -10.56 -4.11 20.69
C PHE A 337 -10.87 -4.11 22.19
N THR A 338 -12.09 -4.43 22.59
CA THR A 338 -12.50 -4.51 24.00
C THR A 338 -11.72 -5.58 24.78
N ARG A 339 -11.53 -6.77 24.19
CA ARG A 339 -10.76 -7.87 24.81
C ARG A 339 -9.29 -7.54 25.05
N ASN A 340 -8.76 -6.53 24.36
CA ASN A 340 -7.37 -6.09 24.46
C ASN A 340 -7.24 -4.75 25.19
N ASP A 341 -8.25 -4.34 25.98
CA ASP A 341 -8.29 -3.08 26.71
C ASP A 341 -8.20 -1.81 25.83
N MET A 342 -8.61 -1.90 24.56
CA MET A 342 -8.61 -0.81 23.58
C MET A 342 -10.03 -0.43 23.15
N ALA A 343 -11.00 -0.56 24.06
CA ALA A 343 -12.42 -0.35 23.77
C ALA A 343 -12.68 1.07 23.23
N TYR A 344 -13.61 1.16 22.28
CA TYR A 344 -14.15 2.43 21.80
C TYR A 344 -15.65 2.30 21.58
N ASP A 345 -16.33 3.45 21.59
CA ASP A 345 -17.77 3.53 21.44
C ASP A 345 -18.14 4.42 20.24
N ASN A 346 -19.21 4.02 19.54
CA ASN A 346 -19.79 4.74 18.41
C ASN A 346 -21.15 5.37 18.75
N GLN A 347 -21.73 5.08 19.91
CA GLN A 347 -22.99 5.67 20.34
C GLN A 347 -22.83 7.19 20.51
N GLY A 348 -23.72 7.96 19.89
CA GLY A 348 -23.64 9.42 19.82
C GLY A 348 -22.51 9.94 18.89
N LYS A 349 -21.92 9.06 18.08
CA LYS A 349 -20.81 9.34 17.14
C LYS A 349 -21.09 8.72 15.77
N GLU A 350 -22.34 8.84 15.31
CA GLU A 350 -22.85 8.19 14.11
C GLU A 350 -22.35 8.85 12.82
N LEU A 351 -22.03 10.15 12.86
CA LEU A 351 -21.54 10.89 11.69
C LEU A 351 -20.09 10.53 11.39
N GLU A 352 -19.73 10.50 10.11
CA GLU A 352 -18.37 10.11 9.70
C GLU A 352 -17.32 11.12 10.15
N VAL A 353 -17.66 12.41 10.10
CA VAL A 353 -16.82 13.52 10.62
C VAL A 353 -16.42 13.31 12.09
N GLN A 354 -17.26 12.65 12.89
CA GLN A 354 -17.02 12.39 14.32
C GLN A 354 -16.07 11.22 14.59
N ARG A 355 -15.71 10.44 13.55
CA ARG A 355 -14.93 9.20 13.70
C ARG A 355 -13.46 9.37 13.37
N TYR A 356 -13.06 10.45 12.69
CA TYR A 356 -11.67 10.67 12.26
C TYR A 356 -10.72 10.81 13.44
N ILE A 357 -11.16 11.49 14.49
CA ILE A 357 -10.51 11.59 15.79
C ILE A 357 -11.41 10.91 16.83
N ARG A 358 -10.82 10.22 17.81
CA ARG A 358 -11.58 9.64 18.92
C ARG A 358 -11.35 10.47 20.18
N PRO A 359 -12.33 10.58 21.07
CA PRO A 359 -12.07 11.20 22.36
C PRO A 359 -11.15 10.33 23.23
N MET A 360 -10.64 10.91 24.33
CA MET A 360 -9.70 10.23 25.22
C MET A 360 -10.33 9.02 25.93
N GLN A 361 -11.59 9.15 26.37
CA GLN A 361 -12.38 8.05 26.91
C GLN A 361 -13.45 7.63 25.89
N ALA A 362 -13.74 6.33 25.79
CA ALA A 362 -14.70 5.82 24.80
C ALA A 362 -16.08 6.51 24.86
N THR A 363 -16.57 6.78 26.07
CA THR A 363 -17.89 7.34 26.36
C THR A 363 -17.97 8.86 26.24
N ASP A 364 -16.84 9.55 26.11
CA ASP A 364 -16.82 11.01 25.96
C ASP A 364 -17.54 11.43 24.65
N PRO A 365 -18.00 12.69 24.54
CA PRO A 365 -18.55 13.22 23.29
C PRO A 365 -17.58 13.15 22.11
N ALA A 366 -18.10 13.29 20.89
CA ALA A 366 -17.27 13.40 19.70
C ALA A 366 -16.30 14.59 19.78
N VAL A 367 -15.11 14.43 19.21
CA VAL A 367 -14.12 15.51 19.10
C VAL A 367 -14.45 16.37 17.89
N ASN A 368 -14.86 17.61 18.15
CA ASN A 368 -15.33 18.56 17.14
C ASN A 368 -14.16 19.24 16.39
N TRP A 369 -13.29 18.48 15.74
CA TRP A 369 -12.10 19.02 15.06
C TRP A 369 -12.44 20.05 13.96
N TRP A 370 -13.64 19.96 13.41
CA TRP A 370 -14.08 20.85 12.36
C TRP A 370 -14.35 22.28 12.81
N GLN A 371 -14.41 22.55 14.12
CA GLN A 371 -14.48 23.91 14.63
C GLN A 371 -13.21 24.74 14.31
N TYR A 372 -12.11 24.05 13.95
CA TYR A 372 -10.85 24.67 13.55
C TYR A 372 -10.74 24.88 12.02
N LEU A 373 -11.80 24.55 11.24
CA LEU A 373 -11.86 24.94 9.83
C LEU A 373 -12.05 26.47 9.73
N VAL A 374 -11.25 27.10 8.89
CA VAL A 374 -11.24 28.55 8.60
C VAL A 374 -11.82 28.82 7.22
#